data_AF-A0AAD7Y4E0-F1
#
_entry.id   AF-A0AAD7Y4E0-F1
#
_cell.length_a   1.000
_cell.length_b   1.000
_cell.length_c   1.000
_cell.angle_alpha   90.00
_cell.angle_beta   90.00
_cell.angle_gamma   90.00
#
_symmetry.space_group_name_H-M   'P 1'
#
loop_
_entity.id
_entity.type
_entity.pdbx_description
1 polymer ?
#
loop_
_entity_poly.entity_id
_entity_poly.type
_entity_poly.pdbx_seq_one_letter_code
_entity_poly.pdbx_strand_id
1 'polypeptide(L)'
;MSSHKQERKHKRSKHEPISNDDYFVKSAEFRMWLKEEKDRYFNDLDAEKARHYFKKFVKAWNRDELEEKYYKGINSAQLSSSDNTGYKWSFAKKLDQHELDTVRDSVDTMTGGGRQQRGRRAQVGPSRPPTTGYDQVEEEEREERERAERRAQRKAESKRKRDRREEYLDEVAPKETGREAQMAKKRALNAYHKRERSPDVELDESDLYGGGDDFKAALAAEKRREERRKQRYEEKREQRLGPVRDKMAEYKAKESATIEMFKQMAEEQRRRGAF
;
A
#
# COMPACT_ATOMS: atom_id res chain seq x y z
N MET A 1 -26.06 5.48 70.25
CA MET A 1 -25.00 5.44 69.23
C MET A 1 -25.65 5.64 67.86
N SER A 2 -25.71 6.90 67.40
CA SER A 2 -26.46 7.28 66.19
C SER A 2 -25.56 7.15 64.97
N SER A 3 -25.81 6.16 64.12
CA SER A 3 -25.08 5.97 62.86
C SER A 3 -25.50 7.03 61.84
N HIS A 4 -24.59 7.97 61.58
CA HIS A 4 -24.67 8.91 60.46
C HIS A 4 -24.64 8.15 59.13
N LYS A 5 -25.81 7.85 58.59
CA LYS A 5 -25.98 7.32 57.23
C LYS A 5 -25.82 8.47 56.25
N GLN A 6 -24.60 8.69 55.76
CA GLN A 6 -24.35 9.68 54.71
C GLN A 6 -25.08 9.28 53.43
N GLU A 7 -26.09 10.06 53.10
CA GLU A 7 -26.88 9.97 51.88
C GLU A 7 -26.00 10.42 50.70
N ARG A 8 -25.49 9.45 49.93
CA ARG A 8 -24.63 9.71 48.77
C ARG A 8 -25.47 10.32 47.65
N LYS A 9 -25.59 11.64 47.61
CA LYS A 9 -26.21 12.40 46.51
C LYS A 9 -25.62 11.94 45.17
N HIS A 10 -26.39 11.20 44.38
CA HIS A 10 -26.02 10.83 43.03
C HIS A 10 -26.18 12.07 42.15
N LYS A 11 -25.05 12.70 41.79
CA LYS A 11 -25.03 13.71 40.73
C LYS A 11 -25.52 13.01 39.46
N ARG A 12 -26.55 13.56 38.80
CA ARG A 12 -26.99 13.04 37.48
C ARG A 12 -25.81 13.23 36.52
N SER A 13 -25.31 12.14 35.96
CA SER A 13 -24.22 12.20 34.99
C SER A 13 -24.67 13.02 33.78
N LYS A 14 -23.80 13.89 33.28
CA LYS A 14 -24.07 14.71 32.09
C LYS A 14 -24.01 13.88 30.81
N HIS A 15 -23.31 12.75 30.86
CA HIS A 15 -23.10 11.87 29.73
C HIS A 15 -23.82 10.53 29.92
N GLU A 16 -24.13 9.87 28.80
CA GLU A 16 -24.70 8.53 28.80
C GLU A 16 -23.78 7.58 29.57
N PRO A 17 -24.31 6.84 30.56
CA PRO A 17 -23.51 5.92 31.35
C PRO A 17 -23.06 4.77 30.44
N ILE A 18 -21.77 4.43 30.54
CA ILE A 18 -21.21 3.30 29.80
C ILE A 18 -21.20 2.05 30.66
N SER A 19 -21.29 0.89 30.00
CA SER A 19 -21.18 -0.43 30.61
C SER A 19 -19.86 -1.10 30.23
N ASN A 20 -19.60 -2.27 30.82
CA ASN A 20 -18.44 -3.10 30.47
C ASN A 20 -18.51 -3.60 29.00
N ASP A 21 -19.71 -3.72 28.45
CA ASP A 21 -19.93 -4.20 27.09
C ASP A 21 -19.55 -3.17 26.01
N ASP A 22 -19.43 -1.89 26.38
CA ASP A 22 -19.03 -0.79 25.48
C ASP A 22 -17.52 -0.71 25.24
N TYR A 23 -16.78 -1.76 25.64
CA TYR A 23 -15.32 -1.84 25.52
C TYR A 23 -14.81 -1.52 24.11
N PHE A 24 -15.48 -2.02 23.08
CA PHE A 24 -15.05 -1.82 21.69
C PHE A 24 -15.44 -0.46 21.15
N VAL A 25 -16.64 0.02 21.50
CA VAL A 25 -17.16 1.33 21.08
C VAL A 25 -16.30 2.46 21.65
N LYS A 26 -15.90 2.32 22.93
CA LYS A 26 -15.09 3.31 23.66
C LYS A 26 -13.60 2.97 23.72
N SER A 27 -13.14 2.10 22.83
CA SER A 27 -11.75 1.63 22.83
C SER A 27 -10.75 2.75 22.51
N ALA A 28 -11.13 3.72 21.69
CA ALA A 28 -10.29 4.86 21.32
C ALA A 28 -10.04 5.77 22.55
N GLU A 29 -11.12 6.12 23.26
CA GLU A 29 -11.10 6.95 24.46
C GLU A 29 -10.39 6.25 25.62
N PHE A 30 -10.62 4.93 25.77
CA PHE A 30 -9.96 4.12 26.78
C PHE A 30 -8.44 4.05 26.59
N ARG A 31 -7.96 3.96 25.34
CA ARG A 31 -6.52 3.93 25.04
C ARG A 31 -5.84 5.26 25.38
N MET A 32 -6.49 6.38 25.09
CA MET A 32 -6.00 7.70 25.50
C MET A 32 -5.96 7.85 27.01
N TRP A 33 -7.01 7.39 27.70
CA TRP A 33 -7.05 7.42 29.15
C TRP A 33 -5.92 6.59 29.76
N LEU A 34 -5.64 5.40 29.23
CA LEU A 34 -4.51 4.58 29.68
C LEU A 34 -3.16 5.28 29.49
N LYS A 35 -3.00 6.03 28.41
CA LYS A 35 -1.78 6.77 28.12
C LYS A 35 -1.61 7.93 29.10
N GLU A 36 -2.61 8.78 29.26
CA GLU A 36 -2.47 10.01 30.06
C GLU A 36 -2.53 9.77 31.57
N GLU A 37 -3.44 8.91 32.05
CA GLU A 37 -3.68 8.73 33.49
C GLU A 37 -2.80 7.62 34.09
N LYS A 38 -2.27 6.72 33.26
CA LYS A 38 -1.58 5.53 33.74
C LYS A 38 -0.22 5.30 33.08
N ASP A 39 0.15 6.08 32.05
CA ASP A 39 1.38 5.91 31.27
C ASP A 39 1.60 4.45 30.83
N ARG A 40 0.52 3.75 30.46
CA ARG A 40 0.57 2.36 29.96
C ARG A 40 0.03 2.28 28.55
N TYR A 41 0.71 1.53 27.70
CA TYR A 41 0.25 1.25 26.35
C TYR A 41 -0.66 0.03 26.34
N PHE A 42 -1.61 0.03 25.40
CA PHE A 42 -2.54 -1.08 25.20
C PHE A 42 -1.81 -2.42 24.97
N ASN A 43 -0.72 -2.40 24.19
CA ASN A 43 0.02 -3.63 23.86
C ASN A 43 0.84 -4.20 25.02
N ASP A 44 1.11 -3.42 26.06
CA ASP A 44 1.81 -3.91 27.26
C ASP A 44 0.83 -4.51 28.28
N LEU A 45 -0.47 -4.42 28.02
CA LEU A 45 -1.53 -4.90 28.90
C LEU A 45 -2.08 -6.23 28.40
N ASP A 46 -2.08 -7.21 29.30
CA ASP A 46 -2.82 -8.44 29.10
C ASP A 46 -4.34 -8.19 29.11
N ALA A 47 -5.10 -9.07 28.48
CA ALA A 47 -6.55 -8.93 28.29
C ALA A 47 -7.30 -8.81 29.63
N GLU A 48 -6.89 -9.55 30.67
CA GLU A 48 -7.50 -9.46 32.00
C GLU A 48 -7.25 -8.10 32.65
N LYS A 49 -6.02 -7.59 32.52
CA LYS A 49 -5.64 -6.27 33.04
C LYS A 49 -6.36 -5.16 32.29
N ALA A 50 -6.45 -5.25 30.96
CA ALA A 50 -7.18 -4.29 30.14
C ALA A 50 -8.65 -4.19 30.57
N ARG A 51 -9.33 -5.32 30.82
CA ARG A 51 -10.70 -5.34 31.35
C ARG A 51 -10.79 -4.77 32.78
N HIS A 52 -9.81 -5.04 33.63
CA HIS A 52 -9.75 -4.44 34.97
C HIS A 52 -9.64 -2.91 34.92
N TYR A 53 -8.78 -2.39 34.05
CA TYR A 53 -8.65 -0.94 33.83
C TYR A 53 -9.88 -0.35 33.17
N PHE A 54 -10.54 -1.07 32.26
CA PHE A 54 -11.79 -0.62 31.67
C PHE A 54 -12.89 -0.45 32.72
N LYS A 55 -12.99 -1.37 33.70
CA LYS A 55 -13.92 -1.19 34.83
C LYS A 55 -13.63 0.07 35.66
N LYS A 56 -12.36 0.49 35.76
CA LYS A 56 -11.98 1.75 36.41
C LYS A 56 -12.34 2.95 35.55
N PHE A 57 -12.12 2.87 34.24
CA PHE A 57 -12.53 3.87 33.27
C PHE A 57 -14.05 4.08 33.28
N VAL A 58 -14.85 3.01 33.25
CA VAL A 58 -16.32 3.07 33.36
C VAL A 58 -16.76 3.78 34.65
N LYS A 59 -16.08 3.51 35.77
CA LYS A 59 -16.38 4.21 37.03
C LYS A 59 -16.04 5.70 36.98
N ALA A 60 -14.93 6.08 36.33
CA ALA A 60 -14.54 7.48 36.18
C ALA A 60 -15.45 8.23 35.19
N TRP A 61 -15.84 7.56 34.10
CA TRP A 61 -16.79 8.05 33.10
C TRP A 61 -18.16 8.31 33.71
N ASN A 62 -18.70 7.33 34.45
CA ASN A 62 -20.02 7.46 35.07
C ASN A 62 -20.05 8.47 36.23
N ARG A 63 -18.89 8.97 36.67
CA ARG A 63 -18.76 10.05 37.66
C ARG A 63 -18.49 11.43 37.04
N ASP A 64 -18.40 11.51 35.72
CA ASP A 64 -17.97 12.69 34.98
C ASP A 64 -16.59 13.23 35.45
N GLU A 65 -15.69 12.37 35.93
CA GLU A 65 -14.37 12.76 36.47
C GLU A 65 -13.30 12.88 35.36
N LEU A 66 -13.56 12.35 34.16
CA LEU A 66 -12.65 12.46 33.01
C LEU A 66 -12.68 13.87 32.40
N GLU A 67 -11.63 14.24 31.67
CA GLU A 67 -11.60 15.50 30.92
C GLU A 67 -12.65 15.54 29.80
N GLU A 68 -13.11 16.74 29.44
CA GLU A 68 -14.14 16.97 28.41
C GLU A 68 -13.77 16.34 27.04
N LYS A 69 -12.46 16.22 26.75
CA LYS A 69 -11.94 15.62 25.52
C LYS A 69 -12.34 14.16 25.33
N TYR A 70 -12.54 13.41 26.42
CA TYR A 70 -12.96 12.02 26.37
C TYR A 70 -14.43 11.87 25.99
N TYR A 71 -15.27 12.85 26.34
CA TYR A 71 -16.71 12.79 26.07
C TYR A 71 -17.11 13.30 24.67
N LYS A 72 -16.26 14.11 24.03
CA LYS A 72 -16.51 14.66 22.68
C LYS A 72 -16.39 13.62 21.55
N GLY A 73 -15.95 12.41 21.87
CA GLY A 73 -15.70 11.34 20.90
C GLY A 73 -14.38 11.59 20.18
N ILE A 74 -13.39 10.76 20.48
CA ILE A 74 -12.08 10.83 19.82
C ILE A 74 -12.17 9.95 18.59
N ASN A 75 -12.02 10.52 17.39
CA ASN A 75 -11.98 9.70 16.19
C ASN A 75 -10.74 8.79 16.27
N SER A 76 -10.94 7.48 16.11
CA SER A 76 -9.86 6.50 16.07
C SER A 76 -8.82 6.82 14.98
N ALA A 77 -9.22 7.55 13.93
CA ALA A 77 -8.34 8.08 12.89
C ALA A 77 -7.36 9.16 13.41
N GLN A 78 -7.78 9.96 14.40
CA GLN A 78 -6.93 11.00 15.01
C GLN A 78 -5.93 10.40 16.01
N LEU A 79 -6.16 9.18 16.48
CA LEU A 79 -5.19 8.47 17.30
C LEU A 79 -4.00 8.06 16.44
N SER A 80 -2.79 8.35 16.92
CA SER A 80 -1.58 7.90 16.25
C SER A 80 -1.45 6.40 16.43
N SER A 81 -1.07 5.67 15.39
CA SER A 81 -0.70 4.25 15.54
C SER A 81 0.45 4.08 16.53
N SER A 82 1.25 5.13 16.74
CA SER A 82 2.28 5.19 17.77
C SER A 82 1.72 5.27 19.20
N ASP A 83 0.48 5.68 19.41
CA ASP A 83 -0.15 5.67 20.73
C ASP A 83 -0.52 4.26 21.19
N ASN A 84 -0.49 3.30 20.26
CA ASN A 84 -0.78 1.91 20.57
C ASN A 84 0.43 1.19 21.15
N THR A 85 1.65 1.56 20.75
CA THR A 85 2.89 0.91 21.17
C THR A 85 3.91 1.92 21.65
N GLY A 86 4.48 1.71 22.83
CA GLY A 86 5.68 2.43 23.28
C GLY A 86 6.91 2.17 22.40
N TYR A 87 6.85 1.20 21.49
CA TYR A 87 7.92 0.88 20.56
C TYR A 87 8.07 1.94 19.47
N LYS A 88 9.11 2.76 19.61
CA LYS A 88 9.56 3.68 18.56
C LYS A 88 10.42 2.93 17.55
N TRP A 89 9.91 2.78 16.33
CA TRP A 89 10.67 2.20 15.22
C TRP A 89 11.92 3.04 14.94
N SER A 90 13.03 2.40 14.56
CA SER A 90 14.32 3.08 14.37
C SER A 90 14.31 4.21 13.32
N PHE A 91 13.34 4.22 12.40
CA PHE A 91 13.14 5.33 11.46
C PHE A 91 12.47 6.54 12.13
N ALA A 92 11.47 6.31 12.99
CA ALA A 92 10.75 7.35 13.71
C ALA A 92 11.60 8.03 14.79
N LYS A 93 12.71 7.41 15.22
CA LYS A 93 13.69 8.04 16.12
C LYS A 93 14.51 9.16 15.46
N LYS A 94 14.59 9.17 14.12
CA LYS A 94 15.45 10.10 13.36
C LYS A 94 14.65 11.21 12.65
N LEU A 95 13.33 11.12 12.67
CA LEU A 95 12.44 12.00 11.94
C LEU A 95 11.69 12.90 12.93
N ASP A 96 11.46 14.15 12.55
CA ASP A 96 10.69 15.08 13.38
C ASP A 96 9.19 14.69 13.38
N GLN A 97 8.44 15.02 14.44
CA GLN A 97 7.01 14.64 14.54
C GLN A 97 6.19 15.19 13.37
N HIS A 98 6.47 16.43 12.96
CA HIS A 98 5.80 17.07 11.83
C HIS A 98 6.12 16.37 10.49
N GLU A 99 7.33 15.85 10.32
CA GLU A 99 7.70 15.05 9.14
C GLU A 99 7.01 13.68 9.15
N LEU A 100 6.79 13.08 10.32
CA LEU A 100 6.05 11.83 10.45
C LEU A 100 4.58 12.00 10.11
N ASP A 101 3.94 13.06 10.57
CA ASP A 101 2.53 13.35 10.29
C ASP A 101 2.30 13.65 8.81
N THR A 102 3.17 14.42 8.16
CA THR A 102 3.08 14.68 6.71
C THR A 102 3.31 13.43 5.86
N VAL A 103 4.24 12.55 6.24
CA VAL A 103 4.42 11.25 5.57
C VAL A 103 3.18 10.37 5.77
N ARG A 104 2.60 10.37 6.98
CA ARG A 104 1.38 9.60 7.28
C ARG A 104 0.21 10.09 6.44
N ASP A 105 -0.05 11.39 6.39
CA ASP A 105 -1.15 11.96 5.61
C ASP A 105 -0.96 11.68 4.11
N SER A 106 0.28 11.71 3.62
CA SER A 106 0.58 11.30 2.24
C SER A 106 0.26 9.82 1.99
N VAL A 107 0.62 8.92 2.90
CA VAL A 107 0.32 7.49 2.77
C VAL A 107 -1.18 7.24 2.88
N ASP A 108 -1.85 7.87 3.84
CA ASP A 108 -3.30 7.73 4.05
C ASP A 108 -4.08 8.23 2.83
N THR A 109 -3.69 9.36 2.25
CA THR A 109 -4.28 9.87 1.00
C THR A 109 -4.04 8.90 -0.18
N MET A 110 -2.89 8.22 -0.21
CA MET A 110 -2.56 7.26 -1.26
C MET A 110 -3.21 5.88 -1.10
N THR A 111 -3.49 5.45 0.14
CA THR A 111 -4.01 4.11 0.43
C THR A 111 -5.46 4.09 0.91
N GLY A 112 -5.99 5.23 1.34
CA GLY A 112 -7.35 5.44 1.87
C GLY A 112 -8.39 5.83 0.83
N GLY A 113 -8.00 5.91 -0.45
CA GLY A 113 -8.90 6.18 -1.58
C GLY A 113 -9.90 5.04 -1.79
N GLY A 114 -10.99 5.02 -1.02
CA GLY A 114 -12.01 4.00 -1.19
C GLY A 114 -13.15 3.94 -0.16
N ARG A 115 -13.55 5.03 0.51
CA ARG A 115 -14.83 5.01 1.26
C ARG A 115 -15.43 6.39 1.57
N GLN A 116 -15.95 7.06 0.55
CA GLN A 116 -17.00 8.06 0.76
C GLN A 116 -18.14 7.82 -0.23
N GLN A 117 -19.09 6.98 0.19
CA GLN A 117 -20.41 6.93 -0.43
C GLN A 117 -21.13 8.25 -0.16
N ARG A 118 -21.05 9.18 -1.11
CA ARG A 118 -22.07 10.22 -1.26
C ARG A 118 -23.14 9.69 -2.18
N GLY A 119 -24.26 9.26 -1.60
CA GLY A 119 -25.44 8.86 -2.36
C GLY A 119 -25.92 10.00 -3.26
N ARG A 120 -25.92 9.77 -4.57
CA ARG A 120 -26.64 10.60 -5.54
C ARG A 120 -27.50 9.69 -6.41
N ARG A 121 -28.79 9.99 -6.41
CA ARG A 121 -29.84 9.30 -7.19
C ARG A 121 -29.55 9.49 -8.67
N ALA A 122 -29.50 8.38 -9.42
CA ALA A 122 -29.39 8.40 -10.87
C ALA A 122 -30.68 8.96 -11.49
N GLN A 123 -30.53 9.94 -12.38
CA GLN A 123 -31.61 10.45 -13.21
C GLN A 123 -31.79 9.49 -14.39
N VAL A 124 -32.91 8.77 -14.38
CA VAL A 124 -33.34 7.89 -15.48
C VAL A 124 -34.00 8.77 -16.54
N GLY A 125 -33.40 8.86 -17.73
CA GLY A 125 -33.95 9.58 -18.88
C GLY A 125 -33.85 8.73 -20.15
N PRO A 126 -34.79 8.85 -21.10
CA PRO A 126 -34.85 8.00 -22.29
C PRO A 126 -33.69 8.28 -23.25
N SER A 127 -33.10 7.20 -23.77
CA SER A 127 -32.03 7.21 -24.77
C SER A 127 -32.50 7.83 -26.09
N ARG A 128 -31.63 8.66 -26.67
CA ARG A 128 -31.82 9.36 -27.94
C ARG A 128 -31.97 8.35 -29.10
N PRO A 129 -32.89 8.55 -30.06
CA PRO A 129 -33.08 7.60 -31.17
C PRO A 129 -31.87 7.58 -32.12
N PRO A 130 -31.54 6.41 -32.72
CA PRO A 130 -30.39 6.26 -33.60
C PRO A 130 -30.59 7.04 -34.91
N THR A 131 -29.58 7.83 -35.30
CA THR A 131 -29.55 8.60 -36.55
C THR A 131 -29.16 7.68 -37.72
N THR A 132 -29.59 8.02 -38.93
CA THR A 132 -29.50 7.20 -40.16
C THR A 132 -28.05 6.88 -40.57
N GLY A 133 -27.79 5.66 -41.05
CA GLY A 133 -26.46 5.03 -41.16
C GLY A 133 -25.42 5.58 -42.16
N TYR A 134 -25.64 6.71 -42.83
CA TYR A 134 -24.60 7.36 -43.65
C TYR A 134 -23.84 8.47 -42.90
N ASP A 135 -24.47 9.13 -41.92
CA ASP A 135 -23.77 10.07 -41.02
C ASP A 135 -22.92 9.34 -39.98
N GLN A 136 -23.29 8.10 -39.61
CA GLN A 136 -22.58 7.32 -38.60
C GLN A 136 -21.14 6.98 -39.00
N VAL A 137 -20.87 6.67 -40.28
CA VAL A 137 -19.53 6.30 -40.75
C VAL A 137 -18.58 7.50 -40.84
N GLU A 138 -19.07 8.68 -41.26
CA GLU A 138 -18.26 9.91 -41.21
C GLU A 138 -18.01 10.38 -39.78
N GLU A 139 -19.01 10.26 -38.90
CA GLU A 139 -18.89 10.62 -37.49
C GLU A 139 -17.93 9.67 -36.76
N GLU A 140 -17.99 8.36 -37.05
CA GLU A 140 -17.08 7.34 -36.51
C GLU A 140 -15.64 7.55 -37.00
N GLU A 141 -15.41 7.89 -38.28
CA GLU A 141 -14.07 8.17 -38.80
C GLU A 141 -13.48 9.45 -38.20
N ARG A 142 -14.30 10.49 -38.00
CA ARG A 142 -13.89 11.72 -37.28
C ARG A 142 -13.54 11.43 -35.83
N GLU A 143 -14.35 10.64 -35.14
CA GLU A 143 -14.11 10.26 -33.75
C GLU A 143 -12.85 9.38 -33.61
N GLU A 144 -12.61 8.47 -34.55
CA GLU A 144 -11.39 7.65 -34.58
C GLU A 144 -10.13 8.51 -34.78
N ARG A 145 -10.18 9.50 -35.69
CA ARG A 145 -9.10 10.47 -35.89
C ARG A 145 -8.85 11.29 -34.63
N GLU A 146 -9.90 11.79 -33.97
CA GLU A 146 -9.75 12.55 -32.72
C GLU A 146 -9.17 11.69 -31.59
N ARG A 147 -9.63 10.43 -31.44
CA ARG A 147 -9.07 9.47 -30.48
C ARG A 147 -7.60 9.17 -30.78
N ALA A 148 -7.23 9.04 -32.05
CA ALA A 148 -5.85 8.83 -32.47
C ALA A 148 -4.96 10.05 -32.17
N GLU A 149 -5.46 11.26 -32.41
CA GLU A 149 -4.79 12.51 -32.09
C GLU A 149 -4.59 12.68 -30.58
N ARG A 150 -5.62 12.43 -29.76
CA ARG A 150 -5.50 12.44 -28.29
C ARG A 150 -4.45 11.44 -27.80
N ARG A 151 -4.44 10.21 -28.35
CA ARG A 151 -3.41 9.20 -28.05
C ARG A 151 -2.01 9.70 -28.48
N ALA A 152 -1.90 10.37 -29.62
CA ALA A 152 -0.64 10.93 -30.10
C ALA A 152 -0.16 12.10 -29.22
N GLN A 153 -1.06 12.98 -28.79
CA GLN A 153 -0.78 14.08 -27.87
C GLN A 153 -0.29 13.56 -26.52
N ARG A 154 -1.00 12.59 -25.90
CA ARG A 154 -0.58 11.95 -24.64
C ARG A 154 0.81 11.30 -24.77
N LYS A 155 1.09 10.64 -25.91
CA LYS A 155 2.42 10.07 -26.19
C LYS A 155 3.50 11.14 -26.35
N ALA A 156 3.19 12.23 -27.05
CA ALA A 156 4.11 13.35 -27.26
C ALA A 156 4.43 14.06 -25.95
N GLU A 157 3.42 14.27 -25.10
CA GLU A 157 3.58 14.85 -23.77
C GLU A 157 4.40 13.94 -22.84
N SER A 158 4.10 12.64 -22.79
CA SER A 158 4.90 11.67 -22.04
C SER A 158 6.35 11.65 -22.49
N LYS A 159 6.60 11.74 -23.81
CA LYS A 159 7.96 11.88 -24.37
C LYS A 159 8.61 13.18 -23.91
N ARG A 160 7.95 14.33 -24.03
CA ARG A 160 8.47 15.63 -23.55
C ARG A 160 8.78 15.61 -22.05
N LYS A 161 7.96 14.95 -21.22
CA LYS A 161 8.21 14.79 -19.78
C LYS A 161 9.42 13.90 -19.51
N ARG A 162 9.58 12.81 -20.28
CA ARG A 162 10.76 11.94 -20.20
C ARG A 162 12.02 12.67 -20.61
N ASP A 163 11.98 13.42 -21.71
CA ASP A 163 13.12 14.14 -22.25
C ASP A 163 13.54 15.26 -21.28
N ARG A 164 12.60 16.02 -20.70
CA ARG A 164 12.87 16.99 -19.61
C ARG A 164 13.49 16.35 -18.37
N ARG A 165 13.02 15.15 -17.99
CA ARG A 165 13.62 14.39 -16.88
C ARG A 165 15.05 13.96 -17.21
N GLU A 166 15.31 13.55 -18.45
CA GLU A 166 16.66 13.14 -18.87
C GLU A 166 17.61 14.35 -18.91
N GLU A 167 17.17 15.48 -19.44
CA GLU A 167 17.92 16.75 -19.45
C GLU A 167 18.30 17.19 -18.03
N TYR A 168 17.34 17.22 -17.10
CA TYR A 168 17.63 17.51 -15.69
C TYR A 168 18.65 16.54 -15.06
N LEU A 169 18.60 15.26 -15.43
CA LEU A 169 19.55 14.27 -14.92
C LEU A 169 20.94 14.44 -15.50
N ASP A 170 21.05 14.83 -16.78
CA ASP A 170 22.33 15.08 -17.45
C ASP A 170 22.99 16.36 -16.93
N GLU A 171 22.22 17.38 -16.55
CA GLU A 171 22.73 18.60 -15.89
C GLU A 171 23.24 18.34 -14.46
N VAL A 172 22.50 17.54 -13.67
CA VAL A 172 22.82 17.29 -12.25
C VAL A 172 23.89 16.20 -12.08
N ALA A 173 23.92 15.22 -12.97
CA ALA A 173 24.86 14.11 -12.94
C ALA A 173 25.33 13.81 -14.37
N PRO A 174 26.41 14.45 -14.83
CA PRO A 174 27.01 14.16 -16.13
C PRO A 174 27.22 12.65 -16.30
N LYS A 175 27.03 12.16 -17.54
CA LYS A 175 27.14 10.74 -17.92
C LYS A 175 28.60 10.25 -17.85
N GLU A 176 29.23 10.33 -16.69
CA GLU A 176 30.51 9.67 -16.42
C GLU A 176 30.27 8.17 -16.16
N THR A 177 31.16 7.32 -16.64
CA THR A 177 31.03 5.86 -16.50
C THR A 177 31.61 5.39 -15.16
N GLY A 178 30.75 4.95 -14.22
CA GLY A 178 31.21 4.39 -12.95
C GLY A 178 30.11 4.06 -11.93
N ARG A 179 30.47 3.36 -10.85
CA ARG A 179 29.57 3.03 -9.72
C ARG A 179 29.12 4.29 -8.96
N GLU A 180 29.99 5.29 -8.89
CA GLU A 180 29.69 6.59 -8.27
C GLU A 180 28.69 7.41 -9.09
N ALA A 181 28.84 7.42 -10.42
CA ALA A 181 27.88 8.04 -11.33
C ALA A 181 26.49 7.38 -11.28
N GLN A 182 26.42 6.05 -11.14
CA GLN A 182 25.15 5.35 -10.92
C GLN A 182 24.48 5.77 -9.60
N MET A 183 25.26 5.99 -8.54
CA MET A 183 24.75 6.45 -7.25
C MET A 183 24.33 7.92 -7.30
N ALA A 184 25.07 8.77 -8.01
CA ALA A 184 24.71 10.17 -8.25
C ALA A 184 23.41 10.28 -9.08
N LYS A 185 23.29 9.52 -10.17
CA LYS A 185 22.06 9.43 -10.97
C LYS A 185 20.87 8.93 -10.14
N LYS A 186 21.07 7.94 -9.27
CA LYS A 186 20.02 7.44 -8.37
C LYS A 186 19.61 8.49 -7.33
N ARG A 187 20.57 9.24 -6.78
CA ARG A 187 20.29 10.35 -5.85
C ARG A 187 19.55 11.49 -6.53
N ALA A 188 19.97 11.89 -7.74
CA ALA A 188 19.33 12.93 -8.55
C ALA A 188 17.89 12.53 -8.93
N LEU A 189 17.67 11.27 -9.33
CA LEU A 189 16.34 10.71 -9.58
C LEU A 189 15.43 10.76 -8.36
N ASN A 190 15.94 10.36 -7.19
CA ASN A 190 15.18 10.40 -5.95
C ASN A 190 14.86 11.84 -5.54
N ALA A 191 15.80 12.79 -5.73
CA ALA A 191 15.58 14.20 -5.47
C ALA A 191 14.53 14.80 -6.43
N TYR A 192 14.60 14.47 -7.72
CA TYR A 192 13.63 14.88 -8.74
C TYR A 192 12.22 14.38 -8.39
N HIS A 193 12.06 13.08 -8.09
CA HIS A 193 10.76 12.51 -7.67
C HIS A 193 10.24 13.09 -6.35
N LYS A 194 11.12 13.58 -5.46
CA LYS A 194 10.72 14.25 -4.22
C LYS A 194 10.25 15.69 -4.46
N ARG A 195 10.78 16.37 -5.49
CA ARG A 195 10.43 17.76 -5.85
C ARG A 195 9.17 17.85 -6.70
N GLU A 196 9.00 16.94 -7.66
CA GLU A 196 7.94 16.98 -8.67
C GLU A 196 6.66 16.25 -8.24
N ARG A 197 6.55 15.84 -6.97
CA ARG A 197 5.32 15.22 -6.48
C ARG A 197 4.29 16.32 -6.19
N SER A 198 3.74 16.88 -7.27
CA SER A 198 2.55 17.72 -7.18
C SER A 198 1.44 16.94 -6.46
N PRO A 199 0.72 17.57 -5.52
CA PRO A 199 -0.47 16.98 -4.89
C PRO A 199 -1.57 16.59 -5.89
N ASP A 200 -1.50 17.14 -7.11
CA ASP A 200 -2.42 16.85 -8.20
C ASP A 200 -2.08 15.49 -8.83
N VAL A 201 -2.72 14.45 -8.32
CA VAL A 201 -2.73 13.13 -8.93
C VAL A 201 -3.69 13.20 -10.10
N GLU A 202 -3.18 13.29 -11.33
CA GLU A 202 -3.97 13.08 -12.53
C GLU A 202 -4.51 11.65 -12.52
N LEU A 203 -5.71 11.49 -11.96
CA LEU A 203 -6.49 10.27 -12.08
C LEU A 203 -6.95 10.17 -13.53
N ASP A 204 -6.86 8.98 -14.10
CA ASP A 204 -7.30 8.77 -15.48
C ASP A 204 -8.79 9.17 -15.60
N GLU A 205 -9.13 9.90 -16.66
CA GLU A 205 -10.51 10.36 -16.88
C GLU A 205 -11.50 9.18 -16.91
N SER A 206 -11.05 7.97 -17.23
CA SER A 206 -11.88 6.75 -17.17
C SER A 206 -12.23 6.32 -15.74
N ASP A 207 -11.33 6.56 -14.77
CA ASP A 207 -11.55 6.35 -13.34
C ASP A 207 -12.36 7.52 -12.74
N LEU A 208 -12.19 8.74 -13.26
CA LEU A 208 -12.90 9.94 -12.83
C LEU A 208 -14.36 10.00 -13.32
N TYR A 209 -14.62 9.60 -14.57
CA TYR A 209 -15.94 9.64 -15.20
C TYR A 209 -16.72 8.32 -15.11
N GLY A 210 -16.16 7.30 -14.45
CA GLY A 210 -16.84 6.05 -14.19
C GLY A 210 -17.19 5.30 -15.46
N GLY A 211 -16.19 4.68 -16.11
CA GLY A 211 -16.40 3.66 -17.14
C GLY A 211 -17.20 2.49 -16.59
N GLY A 212 -18.53 2.58 -16.71
CA GLY A 212 -19.51 1.86 -15.91
C GLY A 212 -19.78 0.40 -16.26
N ASP A 213 -19.16 -0.17 -17.29
CA ASP A 213 -19.40 -1.55 -17.68
C ASP A 213 -18.06 -2.21 -17.98
N ASP A 214 -17.62 -3.13 -17.10
CA ASP A 214 -16.66 -4.21 -17.38
C ASP A 214 -15.78 -4.61 -16.17
N PHE A 215 -16.31 -4.77 -14.95
CA PHE A 215 -15.50 -5.36 -13.86
C PHE A 215 -14.88 -6.71 -14.27
N LYS A 216 -15.60 -7.51 -15.06
CA LYS A 216 -15.11 -8.76 -15.64
C LYS A 216 -14.06 -8.53 -16.74
N ALA A 217 -14.24 -7.57 -17.63
CA ALA A 217 -13.25 -7.31 -18.68
C ALA A 217 -12.00 -6.59 -18.14
N ALA A 218 -12.14 -5.77 -17.09
CA ALA A 218 -11.05 -5.20 -16.32
C ALA A 218 -10.26 -6.31 -15.60
N LEU A 219 -10.92 -7.27 -14.94
CA LEU A 219 -10.26 -8.42 -14.33
C LEU A 219 -9.56 -9.31 -15.39
N ALA A 220 -10.18 -9.50 -16.56
CA ALA A 220 -9.56 -10.22 -17.66
C ALA A 220 -8.35 -9.47 -18.26
N ALA A 221 -8.44 -8.13 -18.38
CA ALA A 221 -7.35 -7.29 -18.83
C ALA A 221 -6.18 -7.27 -17.83
N GLU A 222 -6.50 -7.27 -16.53
CA GLU A 222 -5.54 -7.32 -15.44
C GLU A 222 -4.82 -8.67 -15.40
N LYS A 223 -5.55 -9.80 -15.49
CA LYS A 223 -4.95 -11.14 -15.64
C LYS A 223 -4.03 -11.24 -16.86
N ARG A 224 -4.46 -10.76 -18.03
CA ARG A 224 -3.62 -10.71 -19.24
C ARG A 224 -2.38 -9.86 -19.05
N ARG A 225 -2.46 -8.78 -18.27
CA ARG A 225 -1.31 -7.91 -17.96
C ARG A 225 -0.36 -8.60 -16.99
N GLU A 226 -0.87 -9.32 -16.00
CA GLU A 226 -0.10 -10.10 -15.05
C GLU A 226 0.61 -11.27 -15.75
N GLU A 227 -0.09 -12.02 -16.60
CA GLU A 227 0.48 -13.09 -17.42
C GLU A 227 1.61 -12.57 -18.32
N ARG A 228 1.41 -11.45 -19.02
CA ARG A 228 2.48 -10.83 -19.83
C ARG A 228 3.68 -10.40 -18.97
N ARG A 229 3.46 -9.93 -17.74
CA ARG A 229 4.55 -9.58 -16.81
C ARG A 229 5.29 -10.83 -16.34
N LYS A 230 4.57 -11.90 -16.00
CA LYS A 230 5.14 -13.20 -15.62
C LYS A 230 5.94 -13.80 -16.77
N GLN A 231 5.40 -13.85 -17.97
CA GLN A 231 6.09 -14.32 -19.18
C GLN A 231 7.38 -13.53 -19.44
N ARG A 232 7.34 -12.19 -19.39
CA ARG A 232 8.56 -11.37 -19.55
C ARG A 232 9.59 -11.61 -18.45
N TYR A 233 9.15 -11.91 -17.23
CA TYR A 233 10.04 -12.22 -16.12
C TYR A 233 10.66 -13.61 -16.28
N GLU A 234 9.85 -14.59 -16.67
CA GLU A 234 10.26 -15.97 -16.95
C GLU A 234 11.22 -16.01 -18.14
N GLU A 235 10.91 -15.34 -19.24
CA GLU A 235 11.79 -15.24 -20.41
C GLU A 235 13.14 -14.62 -20.03
N LYS A 236 13.15 -13.51 -19.28
CA LYS A 236 14.40 -12.92 -18.76
C LYS A 236 15.15 -13.87 -17.82
N ARG A 237 14.42 -14.64 -17.01
CA ARG A 237 15.01 -15.64 -16.11
C ARG A 237 15.60 -16.80 -16.90
N GLU A 238 14.95 -17.27 -17.95
CA GLU A 238 15.44 -18.30 -18.86
C GLU A 238 16.64 -17.82 -19.66
N GLN A 239 16.63 -16.59 -20.18
CA GLN A 239 17.80 -16.00 -20.84
C GLN A 239 19.01 -15.93 -19.89
N ARG A 240 18.80 -15.66 -18.60
CA ARG A 240 19.88 -15.65 -17.58
C ARG A 240 20.31 -17.05 -17.14
N LEU A 241 19.38 -18.00 -17.05
CA LEU A 241 19.64 -19.36 -16.58
C LEU A 241 20.06 -20.32 -17.69
N GLY A 242 19.76 -20.04 -18.97
CA GLY A 242 20.09 -20.87 -20.13
C GLY A 242 21.59 -21.14 -20.23
N PRO A 243 22.44 -20.12 -20.30
CA PRO A 243 23.89 -20.31 -20.35
C PRO A 243 24.46 -21.04 -19.12
N VAL A 244 23.80 -20.92 -17.96
CA VAL A 244 24.20 -21.63 -16.73
C VAL A 244 23.77 -23.10 -16.79
N ARG A 245 22.59 -23.38 -17.34
CA ARG A 245 22.07 -24.74 -17.54
C ARG A 245 22.88 -25.49 -18.59
N ASP A 246 23.23 -24.86 -19.69
CA ASP A 246 24.04 -25.47 -20.76
C ASP A 246 25.43 -25.84 -20.22
N LYS A 247 26.07 -24.93 -19.48
CA LYS A 247 27.32 -25.22 -18.77
C LYS A 247 27.18 -26.37 -17.78
N MET A 248 26.12 -26.40 -16.97
CA MET A 248 25.88 -27.53 -16.04
C MET A 248 25.65 -28.85 -16.77
N ALA A 249 24.97 -28.84 -17.93
CA ALA A 249 24.76 -30.02 -18.74
C ALA A 249 26.07 -30.53 -19.33
N GLU A 250 26.93 -29.64 -19.82
CA GLU A 250 28.27 -30.00 -20.30
C GLU A 250 29.15 -30.60 -19.19
N TYR A 251 29.13 -30.03 -17.98
CA TYR A 251 29.86 -30.59 -16.85
C TYR A 251 29.33 -31.98 -16.48
N LYS A 252 28.01 -32.17 -16.42
CA LYS A 252 27.40 -33.48 -16.16
C LYS A 252 27.74 -34.51 -17.24
N ALA A 253 27.76 -34.12 -18.52
CA ALA A 253 28.15 -35.00 -19.62
C ALA A 253 29.61 -35.45 -19.48
N LYS A 254 30.52 -34.51 -19.19
CA LYS A 254 31.94 -34.82 -18.93
C LYS A 254 32.10 -35.74 -17.73
N GLU A 255 31.41 -35.45 -16.62
CA GLU A 255 31.40 -36.29 -15.42
C GLU A 255 30.87 -37.70 -15.73
N SER A 256 29.76 -37.82 -16.46
CA SER A 256 29.21 -39.12 -16.85
C SER A 256 30.16 -39.94 -17.73
N ALA A 257 30.83 -39.30 -18.70
CA ALA A 257 31.83 -39.97 -19.54
C ALA A 257 33.03 -40.45 -18.71
N THR A 258 33.50 -39.64 -17.76
CA THR A 258 34.56 -40.08 -16.84
C THR A 258 34.12 -41.22 -15.94
N ILE A 259 32.88 -41.17 -15.41
CA ILE A 259 32.30 -42.24 -14.60
C ILE A 259 32.17 -43.52 -15.41
N GLU A 260 31.75 -43.45 -16.68
CA GLU A 260 31.67 -44.61 -17.56
C GLU A 260 33.05 -45.21 -17.86
N MET A 261 34.06 -44.38 -18.10
CA MET A 261 35.44 -44.84 -18.24
C MET A 261 35.93 -45.55 -16.96
N PHE A 262 35.63 -44.99 -15.78
CA PHE A 262 35.97 -45.62 -14.51
C PHE A 262 35.20 -46.93 -14.28
N LYS A 263 33.93 -47.00 -14.69
CA LYS A 263 33.13 -48.24 -14.62
C LYS A 263 33.71 -49.32 -15.53
N GLN A 264 34.11 -48.97 -16.76
CA GLN A 264 34.74 -49.91 -17.69
C GLN A 264 36.08 -50.43 -17.14
N MET A 265 36.93 -49.53 -16.61
CA MET A 265 38.19 -49.94 -15.99
C MET A 265 37.97 -50.83 -14.75
N ALA A 266 36.95 -50.55 -13.94
CA ALA A 266 36.57 -51.39 -12.81
C ALA A 266 36.03 -52.76 -13.23
N GLU A 267 35.26 -52.83 -14.32
CA GLU A 267 34.80 -54.10 -14.90
C GLU A 267 35.94 -54.91 -15.51
N GLU A 268 36.89 -54.26 -16.18
CA GLU A 268 38.11 -54.91 -16.68
C GLU A 268 38.99 -55.42 -15.53
N GLN A 269 39.18 -54.64 -14.47
CA GLN A 269 39.86 -55.08 -13.25
C GLN A 269 39.14 -56.27 -12.62
N ARG A 270 37.80 -56.25 -12.56
CA ARG A 270 37.01 -57.38 -12.05
C ARG A 270 37.12 -58.62 -12.95
N ARG A 271 37.21 -58.45 -14.27
CA ARG A 271 37.45 -59.56 -15.22
C ARG A 271 38.87 -60.10 -15.15
N ARG A 272 39.86 -59.24 -14.90
CA ARG A 272 41.30 -59.56 -14.84
C ARG A 272 41.70 -60.10 -13.46
N GLY A 273 40.96 -59.75 -12.42
CA GLY A 273 41.06 -60.24 -11.04
C GLY A 273 40.03 -61.32 -10.71
N ALA A 274 39.78 -62.24 -11.64
CA ALA A 274 39.19 -63.54 -11.29
C ALA A 274 40.31 -64.45 -10.71
N PHE A 275 40.55 -64.27 -9.42
CA PHE A 275 41.06 -65.26 -8.47
C PHE A 275 40.31 -65.04 -7.15
#